data_AF-A0A7S2P547-F1
#
_entry.id   AF-A0A7S2P547-F1
#
_cell.length_a   1.000
_cell.length_b   1.000
_cell.length_c   1.000
_cell.angle_alpha   90.00
_cell.angle_beta   90.00
_cell.angle_gamma   90.00
#
_symmetry.space_group_name_H-M   'P 1'
#
loop_
_entity.id
_entity.type
_entity.pdbx_description
1 polymer ?
#
loop_
_entity_poly.entity_id
_entity_poly.type
_entity_poly.pdbx_seq_one_letter_code
_entity_poly.pdbx_strand_id
1 'polypeptide(L)'
;MGNAITTNTTESCTEQYSENDIKNNQNGHCHANNENTNYCPTITTNTPIQHQSTSPLGEIAPTVIRKPKRIILVRHEQSLGNIDELQYTKIPDWKIPITDAGRKHGAEVTAKNIRDLIDNKPVMFYTSPYKRTMETCQIIMDACKEDERNQVLGMREEPRMVEQQFGNFQNGEVMKKAKTERWKYGSFFYRFPNGESGFGVYKTAPAFL
;
A
#
# COMPACT_ATOMS: atom_id res chain seq x y z
N MET A 1 -6.08 -22.94 35.35
CA MET A 1 -4.64 -22.86 35.67
C MET A 1 -3.91 -23.10 34.35
N GLY A 2 -3.58 -22.13 33.51
CA GLY A 2 -2.96 -20.85 33.81
C GLY A 2 -1.45 -20.98 33.59
N ASN A 3 -1.01 -21.16 32.34
CA ASN A 3 0.41 -21.04 31.96
C ASN A 3 0.47 -20.15 30.71
N ALA A 4 0.93 -18.91 30.93
CA ALA A 4 1.28 -17.97 29.89
C ALA A 4 2.64 -18.37 29.28
N ILE A 5 2.70 -18.43 27.94
CA ILE A 5 3.97 -18.48 27.21
C ILE A 5 4.06 -17.19 26.42
N THR A 6 4.81 -16.24 26.97
CA THR A 6 5.25 -15.03 26.31
C THR A 6 6.52 -15.34 25.53
N THR A 7 6.50 -15.17 24.20
CA THR A 7 7.73 -14.99 23.41
C THR A 7 7.54 -13.80 22.47
N ASN A 8 8.04 -12.65 22.91
CA ASN A 8 8.29 -11.50 22.05
C ASN A 8 9.53 -11.80 21.20
N THR A 9 9.40 -11.84 19.89
CA THR A 9 10.51 -11.69 18.94
C THR A 9 10.26 -10.46 18.09
N THR A 10 10.58 -9.31 18.67
CA THR A 10 10.84 -8.08 17.92
C THR A 10 12.21 -8.20 17.28
N GLU A 11 12.29 -8.57 16.00
CA GLU A 11 13.46 -8.28 15.18
C GLU A 11 13.41 -6.80 14.80
N SER A 12 13.95 -5.96 15.69
CA SER A 12 14.34 -4.60 15.33
C SER A 12 15.58 -4.68 14.46
N CYS A 13 15.49 -4.19 13.22
CA CYS A 13 16.65 -3.96 12.38
C CYS A 13 17.49 -2.84 13.02
N THR A 14 18.46 -3.19 13.85
CA THR A 14 19.42 -2.26 14.46
C THR A 14 20.51 -1.95 13.44
N GLU A 15 20.41 -0.80 12.77
CA GLU A 15 21.54 -0.17 12.09
C GLU A 15 22.49 0.40 13.15
N GLN A 16 23.61 -0.26 13.41
CA GLN A 16 24.67 0.22 14.30
C GLN A 16 25.54 1.27 13.58
N TYR A 17 25.43 2.56 13.90
CA TYR A 17 26.45 3.54 13.45
C TYR A 17 26.69 4.69 14.47
N SER A 18 27.96 5.13 14.48
CA SER A 18 28.76 5.79 15.52
C SER A 18 28.40 7.24 15.92
N GLU A 19 28.71 7.58 17.18
CA GLU A 19 28.34 8.80 17.95
C GLU A 19 28.89 10.18 17.50
N ASN A 20 29.50 10.35 16.32
CA ASN A 20 30.35 11.54 16.09
C ASN A 20 29.76 12.74 15.32
N ASP A 21 28.51 12.71 14.82
CA ASP A 21 28.06 13.72 13.84
C ASP A 21 26.88 14.61 14.27
N ILE A 22 26.83 15.04 15.54
CA ILE A 22 25.84 16.01 16.03
C ILE A 22 26.48 17.38 16.28
N LYS A 23 26.70 18.17 15.22
CA LYS A 23 26.75 19.65 15.33
C LYS A 23 26.23 20.32 14.04
N ASN A 24 25.25 21.21 14.25
CA ASN A 24 24.71 22.22 13.31
C ASN A 24 23.69 21.67 12.30
N ASN A 25 22.53 22.28 12.02
CA ASN A 25 22.10 23.66 12.19
C ASN A 25 20.56 23.71 12.14
N GLN A 26 20.01 24.70 12.84
CA GLN A 26 18.61 25.08 12.93
C GLN A 26 18.18 25.92 11.71
N ASN A 27 16.85 25.98 11.52
CA ASN A 27 16.05 27.01 10.85
C ASN A 27 15.59 26.80 9.40
N GLY A 28 14.27 26.76 9.23
CA GLY A 28 13.57 26.92 7.95
C GLY A 28 12.05 26.91 8.12
N HIS A 29 11.46 28.09 8.41
CA HIS A 29 10.02 28.34 8.51
C HIS A 29 9.55 29.02 7.20
N CYS A 30 8.46 28.56 6.58
CA CYS A 30 7.84 29.24 5.43
C CYS A 30 6.33 29.37 5.58
N HIS A 31 5.83 30.60 5.41
CA HIS A 31 4.43 31.03 5.42
C HIS A 31 3.74 30.72 4.08
N ALA A 32 2.43 30.42 4.12
CA ALA A 32 1.56 30.28 2.97
C ALA A 32 0.58 31.46 2.90
N ASN A 33 0.50 32.12 1.73
CA ASN A 33 -0.50 33.14 1.43
C ASN A 33 -1.66 32.55 0.60
N ASN A 34 -2.85 33.07 0.89
CA ASN A 34 -4.17 32.72 0.39
C ASN A 34 -4.55 33.57 -0.84
N GLU A 35 -5.71 33.24 -1.45
CA GLU A 35 -6.55 33.98 -2.40
C GLU A 35 -6.64 33.39 -3.83
N ASN A 36 -7.78 32.73 -4.12
CA ASN A 36 -8.75 33.27 -5.09
C ASN A 36 -10.05 32.44 -5.14
N THR A 37 -11.15 33.08 -4.76
CA THR A 37 -12.54 32.62 -4.94
C THR A 37 -13.06 33.07 -6.30
N ASN A 38 -13.71 32.20 -7.09
CA ASN A 38 -14.53 32.64 -8.21
C ASN A 38 -15.88 31.89 -8.26
N TYR A 39 -16.90 32.72 -8.46
CA TYR A 39 -18.34 32.53 -8.38
C TYR A 39 -18.89 31.89 -9.66
N CYS A 40 -19.97 31.09 -9.60
CA CYS A 40 -20.65 30.51 -10.76
C CYS A 40 -22.16 30.88 -10.72
N PRO A 41 -22.76 31.46 -11.78
CA PRO A 41 -24.11 32.02 -11.72
C PRO A 41 -25.21 30.97 -11.95
N THR A 42 -26.29 31.10 -11.19
CA THR A 42 -27.48 30.25 -11.21
C THR A 42 -28.42 30.63 -12.36
N ILE A 43 -28.72 29.69 -13.28
CA ILE A 43 -29.77 29.85 -14.29
C ILE A 43 -31.09 29.36 -13.68
N THR A 44 -32.07 30.25 -13.61
CA THR A 44 -33.42 29.96 -13.13
C THR A 44 -34.34 29.79 -14.34
N THR A 45 -34.96 28.63 -14.51
CA THR A 45 -36.08 28.45 -15.46
C THR A 45 -37.26 27.84 -14.72
N ASN A 46 -38.28 28.66 -14.49
CA ASN A 46 -39.57 28.28 -13.92
C ASN A 46 -40.46 27.68 -15.01
N THR A 47 -40.65 26.36 -15.00
CA THR A 47 -41.73 25.69 -15.73
C THR A 47 -42.39 24.66 -14.81
N PRO A 48 -43.71 24.69 -14.58
CA PRO A 48 -44.37 23.72 -13.69
C PRO A 48 -44.57 22.40 -14.44
N ILE A 49 -43.75 21.39 -14.13
CA ILE A 49 -43.98 20.02 -14.56
C ILE A 49 -44.96 19.37 -13.56
N GLN A 50 -46.19 19.12 -14.00
CA GLN A 50 -47.13 18.26 -13.30
C GLN A 50 -46.60 16.82 -13.32
N HIS A 51 -46.00 16.36 -12.22
CA HIS A 51 -45.64 14.96 -12.06
C HIS A 51 -46.79 14.21 -11.38
N GLN A 52 -47.51 13.42 -12.17
CA GLN A 52 -48.48 12.44 -11.69
C GLN A 52 -47.77 11.43 -10.78
N SER A 53 -48.34 11.17 -9.61
CA SER A 53 -47.87 10.15 -8.68
C SER A 53 -48.29 8.77 -9.18
N THR A 54 -47.34 8.00 -9.68
CA THR A 54 -47.47 6.54 -9.80
C THR A 54 -46.49 5.90 -8.81
N SER A 55 -47.04 5.25 -7.79
CA SER A 55 -46.34 4.42 -6.80
C SER A 55 -45.96 3.05 -7.37
N PRO A 56 -45.09 2.25 -6.71
CA PRO A 56 -43.97 2.58 -5.83
C PRO A 56 -42.64 2.10 -6.44
N LEU A 57 -41.56 2.86 -6.25
CA LEU A 57 -40.21 2.31 -6.41
C LEU A 57 -40.08 1.19 -5.38
N GLY A 58 -39.94 -0.05 -5.87
CA GLY A 58 -39.67 -1.20 -5.02
C GLY A 58 -38.52 -0.84 -4.08
N GLU A 59 -38.77 -0.98 -2.78
CA GLU A 59 -37.82 -0.72 -1.71
C GLU A 59 -36.59 -1.60 -1.99
N ILE A 60 -35.52 -1.01 -2.54
CA ILE A 60 -34.25 -1.71 -2.71
C ILE A 60 -33.77 -1.94 -1.29
N ALA A 61 -33.99 -3.15 -0.78
CA ALA A 61 -33.52 -3.56 0.53
C ALA A 61 -32.05 -3.12 0.67
N PRO A 62 -31.69 -2.40 1.74
CA PRO A 62 -30.36 -1.87 1.89
C PRO A 62 -29.37 -3.04 1.75
N THR A 63 -28.47 -2.94 0.77
CA THR A 63 -27.46 -3.95 0.54
C THR A 63 -26.63 -4.02 1.81
N VAL A 64 -26.81 -5.08 2.60
CA VAL A 64 -26.04 -5.27 3.83
C VAL A 64 -24.59 -5.46 3.42
N ILE A 65 -23.80 -4.39 3.50
CA ILE A 65 -22.36 -4.44 3.26
C ILE A 65 -21.77 -5.29 4.40
N ARG A 66 -21.57 -6.58 4.12
CA ARG A 66 -20.90 -7.48 5.04
C ARG A 66 -19.44 -7.07 5.12
N LYS A 67 -19.05 -6.46 6.24
CA LYS A 67 -17.65 -6.14 6.52
C LYS A 67 -16.81 -7.42 6.56
N PRO A 68 -15.55 -7.39 6.10
CA PRO A 68 -14.67 -8.55 6.19
C PRO A 68 -14.48 -8.94 7.65
N LYS A 69 -14.46 -10.26 7.93
CA LYS A 69 -14.20 -10.78 9.28
C LYS A 69 -12.73 -10.65 9.70
N ARG A 70 -11.82 -10.69 8.72
CA ARG A 70 -10.37 -10.65 8.90
C ARG A 70 -9.75 -9.89 7.73
N ILE A 71 -8.68 -9.15 8.03
CA ILE A 71 -7.81 -8.54 7.03
C ILE A 71 -6.45 -9.22 7.20
N ILE A 72 -5.93 -9.80 6.12
CA ILE A 72 -4.62 -10.46 6.08
C ILE A 72 -3.72 -9.58 5.23
N LEU A 73 -2.68 -9.01 5.84
CA LEU A 73 -1.71 -8.19 5.13
C LEU A 73 -0.50 -9.05 4.76
N VAL A 74 -0.14 -9.03 3.48
CA VAL A 74 0.96 -9.83 2.94
C VAL A 74 1.91 -8.90 2.19
N ARG A 75 3.18 -8.90 2.59
CA ARG A 75 4.25 -8.24 1.83
C ARG A 75 4.61 -9.12 0.62
N HIS A 76 4.98 -8.50 -0.49
CA HIS A 76 5.47 -9.23 -1.66
C HIS A 76 6.72 -10.08 -1.34
N GLU A 77 6.93 -11.12 -2.14
CA GLU A 77 8.13 -11.96 -2.10
C GLU A 77 9.40 -11.21 -2.51
N GLN A 78 10.56 -11.81 -2.24
CA GLN A 78 11.87 -11.22 -2.56
C GLN A 78 11.96 -10.79 -4.03
N SER A 79 12.22 -9.51 -4.26
CA SER A 79 12.35 -8.90 -5.58
C SER A 79 13.79 -8.64 -5.99
N LEU A 80 14.00 -8.40 -7.29
CA LEU A 80 15.32 -7.99 -7.78
C LEU A 80 15.83 -6.73 -7.06
N GLY A 81 14.94 -5.78 -6.78
CA GLY A 81 15.27 -4.55 -6.03
C GLY A 81 15.60 -4.78 -4.56
N ASN A 82 15.17 -5.91 -3.96
CA ASN A 82 15.57 -6.28 -2.60
C ASN A 82 16.98 -6.88 -2.55
N ILE A 83 17.41 -7.55 -3.62
CA ILE A 83 18.76 -8.11 -3.73
C ILE A 83 19.75 -7.02 -4.11
N ASP A 84 19.37 -6.19 -5.08
CA ASP A 84 20.23 -5.15 -5.65
C ASP A 84 19.41 -3.87 -5.87
N GLU A 85 19.67 -2.86 -5.06
CA GLU A 85 19.01 -1.56 -5.20
C GLU A 85 19.34 -0.86 -6.53
N LEU A 86 20.45 -1.23 -7.19
CA LEU A 86 20.78 -0.66 -8.51
C LEU A 86 19.78 -1.07 -9.58
N GLN A 87 18.90 -2.05 -9.32
CA GLN A 87 17.82 -2.41 -10.25
C GLN A 87 16.87 -1.23 -10.46
N TYR A 88 16.66 -0.37 -9.45
CA TYR A 88 15.85 0.85 -9.56
C TYR A 88 16.48 1.94 -10.45
N THR A 89 17.73 1.76 -10.89
CA THR A 89 18.39 2.63 -11.89
C THR A 89 18.01 2.26 -13.33
N LYS A 90 17.59 1.01 -13.56
CA LYS A 90 17.38 0.42 -14.90
C LYS A 90 15.93 0.04 -15.16
N ILE A 91 15.23 -0.41 -14.13
CA ILE A 91 13.87 -0.91 -14.21
C ILE A 91 13.00 0.05 -13.40
N PRO A 92 11.91 0.60 -13.98
CA PRO A 92 10.95 1.38 -13.22
C PRO A 92 10.43 0.57 -12.02
N ASP A 93 10.30 1.21 -10.87
CA ASP A 93 9.95 0.56 -9.61
C ASP A 93 8.74 -0.39 -9.72
N TRP A 94 7.64 0.10 -10.32
CA TRP A 94 6.43 -0.68 -10.54
C TRP A 94 6.61 -1.92 -11.42
N LYS A 95 7.70 -2.00 -12.21
CA LYS A 95 8.05 -3.14 -13.07
C LYS A 95 9.02 -4.13 -12.42
N ILE A 96 9.57 -3.85 -11.23
CA ILE A 96 10.53 -4.73 -10.57
C ILE A 96 9.85 -6.08 -10.26
N PRO A 97 10.32 -7.20 -10.84
CA PRO A 97 9.73 -8.51 -10.62
C PRO A 97 10.27 -9.17 -9.34
N ILE A 98 9.55 -10.20 -8.87
CA ILE A 98 10.09 -11.15 -7.89
C ILE A 98 11.19 -12.03 -8.52
N THR A 99 12.10 -12.47 -7.67
CA THR A 99 13.19 -13.40 -8.02
C THR A 99 12.66 -14.83 -8.12
N ASP A 100 13.46 -15.75 -8.67
CA ASP A 100 13.11 -17.18 -8.66
C ASP A 100 13.10 -17.76 -7.24
N ALA A 101 14.00 -17.30 -6.38
CA ALA A 101 13.97 -17.64 -4.96
C ALA A 101 12.69 -17.15 -4.28
N GLY A 102 12.25 -15.92 -4.59
CA GLY A 102 10.98 -15.36 -4.15
C GLY A 102 9.77 -16.15 -4.66
N ARG A 103 9.76 -16.54 -5.95
CA ARG A 103 8.71 -17.43 -6.51
C ARG A 103 8.62 -18.75 -5.75
N LYS A 104 9.77 -19.39 -5.52
CA LYS A 104 9.85 -20.66 -4.81
C LYS A 104 9.35 -20.53 -3.37
N HIS A 105 9.84 -19.54 -2.63
CA HIS A 105 9.39 -19.28 -1.26
C HIS A 105 7.88 -18.97 -1.21
N GLY A 106 7.38 -18.17 -2.16
CA GLY A 106 5.96 -17.87 -2.29
C GLY A 106 5.11 -19.12 -2.46
N ALA A 107 5.51 -20.03 -3.34
CA ALA A 107 4.76 -21.25 -3.63
C ALA A 107 4.83 -22.28 -2.49
N GLU A 108 6.00 -22.46 -1.88
CA GLU A 108 6.22 -23.53 -0.90
C GLU A 108 5.82 -23.14 0.52
N VAL A 109 5.96 -21.86 0.88
CA VAL A 109 5.80 -21.38 2.25
C VAL A 109 4.63 -20.41 2.37
N THR A 110 4.68 -19.29 1.66
CA THR A 110 3.69 -18.20 1.82
C THR A 110 2.29 -18.67 1.46
N ALA A 111 2.12 -19.28 0.28
CA ALA A 111 0.83 -19.76 -0.20
C ALA A 111 0.20 -20.77 0.77
N LYS A 112 1.00 -21.71 1.28
CA LYS A 112 0.55 -22.69 2.28
C LYS A 112 0.08 -22.01 3.56
N ASN A 113 0.90 -21.13 4.15
CA ASN A 113 0.56 -20.44 5.39
C ASN A 113 -0.71 -19.59 5.25
N ILE A 114 -0.87 -18.89 4.12
CA ILE A 114 -2.05 -18.07 3.87
C ILE A 114 -3.30 -18.91 3.66
N ARG A 115 -3.21 -20.05 2.95
CA ARG A 115 -4.33 -20.97 2.79
C ARG A 115 -4.79 -21.53 4.15
N ASP A 116 -3.85 -21.94 4.98
CA ASP A 116 -4.14 -22.46 6.32
C ASP A 116 -4.80 -21.38 7.20
N LEU A 117 -4.39 -20.10 7.05
CA LEU A 117 -5.04 -18.98 7.72
C LEU A 117 -6.45 -18.70 7.18
N ILE A 118 -6.67 -18.76 5.86
CA ILE A 118 -7.98 -18.57 5.24
C ILE A 118 -8.96 -19.64 5.77
N ASP A 119 -8.50 -20.88 5.91
CA ASP A 119 -9.27 -22.01 6.46
C ASP A 119 -10.61 -22.15 5.71
N ASN A 120 -10.50 -22.34 4.40
CA ASN A 120 -11.59 -22.61 3.45
C ASN A 120 -12.74 -21.60 3.44
N LYS A 121 -12.47 -20.35 3.90
CA LYS A 121 -13.44 -19.25 3.90
C LYS A 121 -13.33 -18.43 2.61
N PRO A 122 -14.44 -17.85 2.12
CA PRO A 122 -14.40 -16.95 0.98
C PRO A 122 -13.44 -15.77 1.21
N VAL A 123 -12.61 -15.48 0.21
CA VAL A 123 -11.57 -14.43 0.26
C VAL A 123 -11.66 -13.52 -0.96
N MET A 124 -11.48 -12.21 -0.74
CA MET A 124 -11.32 -11.20 -1.77
C MET A 124 -9.87 -10.69 -1.69
N PHE A 125 -9.18 -10.68 -2.83
CA PHE A 125 -7.81 -10.19 -2.91
C PHE A 125 -7.78 -8.71 -3.27
N TYR A 126 -6.94 -7.96 -2.58
CA TYR A 126 -6.55 -6.61 -2.93
C TYR A 126 -5.04 -6.56 -3.09
N THR A 127 -4.56 -6.00 -4.20
CA THR A 127 -3.13 -5.96 -4.50
C THR A 127 -2.73 -4.61 -5.07
N SER A 128 -1.51 -4.17 -4.76
CA SER A 128 -0.88 -3.06 -5.47
C SER A 128 -0.65 -3.44 -6.94
N PRO A 129 -0.73 -2.47 -7.88
CA PRO A 129 -0.46 -2.70 -9.30
C PRO A 129 1.02 -3.00 -9.61
N TYR A 130 1.90 -2.98 -8.61
CA TYR A 130 3.32 -3.24 -8.82
C TYR A 130 3.58 -4.71 -9.16
N LYS A 131 4.50 -4.96 -10.09
CA LYS A 131 4.73 -6.30 -10.64
C LYS A 131 5.02 -7.34 -9.55
N ARG A 132 5.89 -7.03 -8.59
CA ARG A 132 6.21 -7.94 -7.49
C ARG A 132 5.03 -8.26 -6.56
N THR A 133 4.12 -7.32 -6.32
CA THR A 133 2.90 -7.57 -5.54
C THR A 133 1.91 -8.40 -6.33
N MET A 134 1.75 -8.11 -7.62
CA MET A 134 0.90 -8.90 -8.52
C MET A 134 1.38 -10.36 -8.63
N GLU A 135 2.69 -10.58 -8.84
CA GLU A 135 3.28 -11.93 -8.93
C GLU A 135 3.10 -12.71 -7.62
N THR A 136 3.31 -12.06 -6.47
CA THR A 136 3.09 -12.69 -5.16
C THR A 136 1.61 -13.02 -4.93
N CYS A 137 0.71 -12.08 -5.25
CA CYS A 137 -0.72 -12.28 -5.13
C CYS A 137 -1.19 -13.45 -6.00
N GLN A 138 -0.68 -13.55 -7.22
CA GLN A 138 -1.00 -14.62 -8.15
C GLN A 138 -0.61 -15.99 -7.60
N ILE A 139 0.59 -16.13 -7.04
CA ILE A 139 1.05 -17.37 -6.40
C ILE A 139 0.08 -17.83 -5.31
N ILE A 140 -0.34 -16.90 -4.43
CA ILE A 140 -1.27 -17.22 -3.33
C ILE A 140 -2.66 -17.54 -3.87
N MET A 141 -3.15 -16.79 -4.86
CA MET A 141 -4.46 -17.03 -5.46
C MET A 141 -4.54 -18.39 -6.15
N ASP A 142 -3.50 -18.81 -6.85
CA ASP A 142 -3.48 -20.10 -7.55
C ASP A 142 -3.54 -21.26 -6.55
N ALA A 143 -2.78 -21.19 -5.46
CA ALA A 143 -2.90 -22.16 -4.37
C ALA A 143 -4.28 -22.18 -3.68
N CYS A 144 -5.05 -21.09 -3.76
CA CYS A 144 -6.42 -21.03 -3.25
C CYS A 144 -7.46 -21.58 -4.24
N LYS A 145 -7.14 -21.64 -5.54
CA LYS A 145 -8.03 -22.18 -6.59
C LYS A 145 -7.88 -23.69 -6.76
N GLU A 146 -6.73 -24.25 -6.40
CA GLU A 146 -6.48 -25.70 -6.41
C GLU A 146 -7.39 -26.47 -5.44
N ASP A 147 -8.05 -25.77 -4.50
CA ASP A 147 -9.02 -26.36 -3.58
C ASP A 147 -10.40 -26.52 -4.26
N GLU A 148 -11.07 -27.65 -4.00
CA GLU A 148 -12.38 -28.04 -4.56
C GLU A 148 -13.48 -26.98 -4.34
N ARG A 149 -13.30 -26.08 -3.36
CA ARG A 149 -14.30 -25.08 -2.98
C ARG A 149 -14.16 -23.73 -3.69
N ASN A 150 -13.12 -23.52 -4.50
CA ASN A 150 -12.80 -22.24 -5.16
C ASN A 150 -13.14 -21.01 -4.29
N GLN A 151 -12.37 -20.82 -3.23
CA GLN A 151 -12.64 -19.81 -2.20
C GLN A 151 -12.43 -18.36 -2.65
N VAL A 152 -11.96 -18.13 -3.88
CA VAL A 152 -11.63 -16.80 -4.40
C VAL A 152 -12.88 -16.12 -4.93
N LEU A 153 -13.34 -15.09 -4.23
CA LEU A 153 -14.46 -14.24 -4.65
C LEU A 153 -14.09 -13.27 -5.77
N GLY A 154 -12.81 -12.90 -5.85
CA GLY A 154 -12.28 -11.97 -6.85
C GLY A 154 -10.95 -11.36 -6.43
N MET A 155 -10.41 -10.55 -7.32
CA MET A 155 -9.21 -9.75 -7.12
C MET A 155 -9.47 -8.31 -7.58
N ARG A 156 -9.02 -7.33 -6.81
CA ARG A 156 -9.00 -5.92 -7.19
C ARG A 156 -7.59 -5.35 -7.05
N GLU A 157 -7.17 -4.64 -8.09
CA GLU A 157 -6.00 -3.79 -8.01
C GLU A 157 -6.35 -2.49 -7.29
N GLU A 158 -5.49 -2.07 -6.38
CA GLU A 158 -5.64 -0.83 -5.62
C GLU A 158 -4.38 0.03 -5.75
N PRO A 159 -4.40 1.06 -6.62
CA PRO A 159 -3.28 1.98 -6.79
C PRO A 159 -2.84 2.72 -5.53
N ARG A 160 -3.71 2.83 -4.51
CA ARG A 160 -3.37 3.47 -3.24
C ARG A 160 -2.51 2.58 -2.33
N MET A 161 -2.36 1.29 -2.65
CA MET A 161 -1.52 0.34 -1.90
C MET A 161 -0.06 0.29 -2.38
N VAL A 162 0.38 1.26 -3.19
CA VAL A 162 1.77 1.35 -3.64
C VAL A 162 2.71 1.67 -2.48
N GLU A 163 3.98 1.30 -2.62
CA GLU A 163 5.01 1.66 -1.65
C GLU A 163 5.36 3.16 -1.71
N GLN A 164 6.06 3.66 -0.69
CA GLN A 164 6.59 5.01 -0.69
C GLN A 164 7.47 5.24 -1.93
N GLN A 165 7.12 6.23 -2.74
CA GLN A 165 7.91 6.56 -3.92
C GLN A 165 9.20 7.29 -3.51
N PHE A 166 10.36 6.81 -3.98
CA PHE A 166 11.66 7.44 -3.73
C PHE A 166 12.14 8.36 -4.87
N GLY A 167 11.28 8.60 -5.86
CA GLY A 167 11.63 9.28 -7.11
C GLY A 167 11.38 8.39 -8.32
N ASN A 168 11.76 8.87 -9.51
CA ASN A 168 11.79 8.07 -10.74
C ASN A 168 12.97 7.09 -10.70
N PHE A 169 13.76 6.99 -11.77
CA PHE A 169 14.99 6.20 -11.75
C PHE A 169 15.91 6.70 -10.62
N GLN A 170 16.28 5.76 -9.74
CA GLN A 170 17.07 6.06 -8.56
C GLN A 170 18.54 6.17 -8.96
N ASN A 171 19.10 7.38 -9.06
CA ASN A 171 20.55 7.53 -9.17
C ASN A 171 21.19 7.12 -7.84
N GLY A 172 22.10 6.14 -7.86
CA GLY A 172 22.68 5.56 -6.65
C GLY A 172 23.37 6.58 -5.74
N GLU A 173 24.10 7.56 -6.29
CA GLU A 173 24.76 8.59 -5.50
C GLU A 173 23.76 9.57 -4.87
N VAL A 174 22.76 9.99 -5.65
CA VAL A 174 21.70 10.88 -5.17
C VAL A 174 20.87 10.19 -4.09
N MET A 175 20.55 8.90 -4.27
CA MET A 175 19.84 8.11 -3.27
C MET A 175 20.65 7.89 -2.00
N LYS A 176 21.96 7.65 -2.10
CA LYS A 176 22.82 7.55 -0.92
C LYS A 176 22.81 8.85 -0.11
N LYS A 177 22.90 10.01 -0.77
CA LYS A 177 22.80 11.32 -0.13
C LYS A 177 21.42 11.53 0.51
N ALA A 178 20.34 11.29 -0.24
CA ALA A 178 18.98 11.45 0.26
C ALA A 178 18.66 10.51 1.44
N LYS A 179 19.17 9.28 1.44
CA LYS A 179 19.03 8.35 2.57
C LYS A 179 19.77 8.86 3.81
N THR A 180 20.96 9.43 3.63
CA THR A 180 21.73 10.05 4.72
C THR A 180 21.00 11.27 5.29
N GLU A 181 20.47 12.14 4.43
CA GLU A 181 19.66 13.31 4.84
C GLU A 181 18.38 12.89 5.54
N ARG A 182 17.69 11.87 5.03
CA ARG A 182 16.50 11.27 5.67
C ARG A 182 16.78 10.82 7.09
N TRP A 183 17.92 10.18 7.32
CA TRP A 183 18.32 9.74 8.66
C TRP A 183 18.49 10.92 9.61
N LYS A 184 19.14 12.00 9.15
CA LYS A 184 19.34 13.23 9.94
C LYS A 184 18.04 14.00 10.20
N TYR A 185 17.15 14.08 9.21
CA TYR A 185 15.92 14.87 9.28
C TYR A 185 14.79 14.14 10.04
N GLY A 186 14.70 12.83 9.88
CA GLY A 186 13.61 12.01 10.40
C GLY A 186 12.84 11.31 9.28
N SER A 187 12.74 9.98 9.38
CA SER A 187 12.25 9.09 8.32
C SER A 187 10.81 9.36 7.88
N PHE A 188 9.96 9.83 8.80
CA PHE A 188 8.52 10.03 8.55
C PHE A 188 8.21 11.32 7.79
N PHE A 189 8.90 12.42 8.10
CA PHE A 189 8.62 13.72 7.50
C PHE A 189 9.52 14.07 6.33
N TYR A 190 10.69 13.44 6.20
CA TYR A 190 11.58 13.66 5.06
C TYR A 190 10.90 13.28 3.73
N ARG A 191 10.97 14.17 2.74
CA ARG A 191 10.45 13.95 1.38
C ARG A 191 11.62 13.75 0.42
N PHE A 192 11.60 12.64 -0.30
CA PHE A 192 12.59 12.39 -1.34
C PHE A 192 12.43 13.35 -2.53
N PRO A 193 13.52 13.74 -3.20
CA PRO A 193 13.44 14.47 -4.47
C PRO A 193 12.60 13.70 -5.49
N ASN A 194 11.56 14.34 -6.05
CA ASN A 194 10.57 13.71 -6.94
C ASN A 194 9.84 12.49 -6.35
N GLY A 195 9.88 12.31 -5.03
CA GLY A 195 9.22 11.21 -4.33
C GLY A 195 8.29 11.71 -3.24
N GLU A 196 7.99 10.80 -2.33
CA GLU A 196 7.05 10.99 -1.24
C GLU A 196 7.77 11.06 0.11
N SER A 197 7.07 11.59 1.11
CA SER A 197 7.42 11.41 2.52
C SER A 197 6.58 10.31 3.15
N GLY A 198 7.02 9.76 4.28
CA GLY A 198 6.20 8.81 5.05
C GLY A 198 4.85 9.41 5.48
N PHE A 199 4.84 10.71 5.79
CA PHE A 199 3.62 11.46 6.05
C PHE A 199 2.71 11.58 4.82
N GLY A 200 3.29 11.70 3.62
CA GLY A 200 2.54 11.68 2.36
C GLY A 200 1.81 10.36 2.16
N VAL A 201 2.52 9.24 2.34
CA VAL A 201 1.95 7.89 2.29
C VAL A 201 0.87 7.69 3.36
N TYR A 202 1.11 8.17 4.58
CA TYR A 202 0.13 8.09 5.67
C TYR A 202 -1.17 8.83 5.35
N LYS A 203 -1.14 9.93 4.60
CA LYS A 203 -2.36 10.66 4.21
C LYS A 203 -3.20 9.93 3.17
N THR A 204 -2.58 9.12 2.32
CA THR A 204 -3.27 8.42 1.22
C THR A 204 -3.83 7.06 1.66
N ALA A 205 -3.15 6.39 2.60
CA ALA A 205 -3.53 5.06 3.08
C ALA A 205 -4.97 4.94 3.66
N PRO A 206 -5.51 5.90 4.44
CA PRO A 206 -6.84 5.79 5.03
C PRO A 206 -7.99 5.77 4.02
N ALA A 207 -7.79 6.21 2.78
CA ALA A 207 -8.87 6.24 1.78
C ALA A 207 -9.29 4.84 1.30
N PHE A 208 -8.52 3.80 1.61
CA PHE A 208 -8.77 2.42 1.17
C PHE A 208 -9.62 1.58 2.15
N LEU A 209 -9.53 1.87 3.46
CA LEU A 209 -10.19 1.11 4.53
C LEU A 209 -11.64 1.55 4.75
#